data_AF-A0A4R4RVN5-F1
#
_entry.id   AF-A0A4R4RVN5-F1
#
_cell.length_a   1.000
_cell.length_b   1.000
_cell.length_c   1.000
_cell.angle_alpha   90.00
_cell.angle_beta   90.00
_cell.angle_gamma   90.00
#
_symmetry.space_group_name_H-M   'P 1'
#
loop_
_entity.id
_entity.type
_entity.pdbx_description
1 polymer ?
#
loop_
_entity_poly.entity_id
_entity_poly.type
_entity_poly.pdbx_seq_one_letter_code
_entity_poly.pdbx_strand_id
1 'polypeptide(L)'
;MSAMSIDRAAPNRPVRQLVEELDFRTIVCAESWGSGVVLDRYVRGDGTSARSAVGQARAGLRSQAMLDLVRWMREFNRGRPGWDQVRFLGADVLEPRALQYAELERFAADVAPARLPRTRELLATLAMRGGPRDRRALVAAARELDALVRDVASTRAARRGRSTVDPGDAVLHAFALLGFYESRSAAGGDELRERYAADIVTHWQDRTGHRIVHATV
;
A
#
# COMPACT_ATOMS: atom_id res chain seq x y z
N MET A 1 -24.12 3.35 43.72
CA MET A 1 -24.52 2.79 42.41
C MET A 1 -23.61 3.34 41.32
N SER A 2 -22.39 2.80 41.21
CA SER A 2 -21.46 3.16 40.13
C SER A 2 -21.82 2.35 38.89
N ALA A 3 -22.44 3.00 37.91
CA ALA A 3 -22.55 2.48 36.57
C ALA A 3 -21.18 2.61 35.90
N MET A 4 -20.36 1.58 36.05
CA MET A 4 -19.19 1.34 35.21
C MET A 4 -19.74 1.14 33.80
N SER A 5 -19.71 2.21 32.99
CA SER A 5 -20.12 2.16 31.59
C SER A 5 -19.13 1.25 30.87
N ILE A 6 -19.51 -0.01 30.70
CA ILE A 6 -18.75 -0.98 29.92
C ILE A 6 -18.87 -0.52 28.46
N ASP A 7 -17.88 0.24 28.03
CA ASP A 7 -17.52 0.47 26.64
C ASP A 7 -17.20 -0.89 26.00
N ARG A 8 -18.25 -1.63 25.63
CA ARG A 8 -18.16 -2.96 25.01
C ARG A 8 -17.59 -2.80 23.61
N ALA A 9 -16.26 -2.84 23.57
CA ALA A 9 -15.37 -3.19 22.47
C ALA A 9 -15.55 -2.36 21.18
N ALA A 10 -14.93 -1.17 21.13
CA ALA A 10 -14.48 -0.64 19.86
C ALA A 10 -13.58 -1.72 19.18
N PRO A 11 -13.84 -2.12 17.92
CA PRO A 11 -13.17 -3.26 17.26
C PRO A 11 -11.63 -3.13 17.24
N ASN A 12 -11.13 -1.90 17.37
CA ASN A 12 -9.71 -1.60 17.34
C ASN A 12 -9.00 -1.65 18.71
N ARG A 13 -9.71 -1.83 19.83
CA ARG A 13 -9.11 -1.76 21.17
C ARG A 13 -7.92 -2.72 21.36
N PRO A 14 -7.98 -4.00 20.92
CA PRO A 14 -6.84 -4.91 21.03
C PRO A 14 -5.64 -4.43 20.21
N VAL A 15 -5.87 -3.91 19.00
CA VAL A 15 -4.81 -3.42 18.11
C VAL A 15 -4.09 -2.21 18.71
N ARG A 16 -4.83 -1.29 19.35
CA ARG A 16 -4.25 -0.12 20.01
C ARG A 16 -3.31 -0.50 21.14
N GLN A 17 -3.70 -1.47 21.98
CA GLN A 17 -2.86 -1.96 23.06
C GLN A 17 -1.56 -2.60 22.53
N LEU A 18 -1.63 -3.35 21.44
CA LEU A 18 -0.43 -3.91 20.81
C LEU A 18 0.55 -2.83 20.34
N VAL A 19 0.04 -1.71 19.80
CA VAL A 19 0.88 -0.57 19.39
C VAL A 19 1.45 0.17 20.60
N GLU A 20 0.60 0.48 21.58
CA GLU A 20 0.95 1.32 22.73
C GLU A 20 1.85 0.59 23.74
N GLU A 21 1.63 -0.70 23.97
CA GLU A 21 2.28 -1.47 25.04
C GLU A 21 3.34 -2.46 24.51
N LEU A 22 3.19 -2.97 23.29
CA LEU A 22 4.05 -4.02 22.73
C LEU A 22 4.81 -3.60 21.47
N ASP A 23 4.96 -2.30 21.23
CA ASP A 23 5.83 -1.74 20.19
C ASP A 23 5.51 -2.23 18.76
N PHE A 24 4.25 -2.54 18.49
CA PHE A 24 3.80 -2.73 17.11
C PHE A 24 3.78 -1.38 16.38
N ARG A 25 4.35 -1.33 15.17
CA ARG A 25 4.48 -0.09 14.38
C ARG A 25 3.91 -0.18 12.98
N THR A 26 3.29 -1.31 12.63
CA THR A 26 2.48 -1.44 11.41
C THR A 26 1.17 -2.11 11.73
N ILE A 27 0.07 -1.50 11.30
CA ILE A 27 -1.25 -2.11 11.29
C ILE A 27 -1.55 -2.52 9.85
N VAL A 28 -1.78 -3.82 9.63
CA VAL A 28 -2.08 -4.39 8.32
C VAL A 28 -3.57 -4.71 8.19
N CYS A 29 -4.13 -4.42 7.01
CA CYS A 29 -5.50 -4.77 6.63
C CYS A 29 -5.51 -5.47 5.26
N ALA A 30 -6.53 -6.31 5.04
CA ALA A 30 -6.86 -6.92 3.74
C ALA A 30 -7.42 -5.88 2.74
N GLU A 31 -6.55 -4.95 2.37
CA GLU A 31 -6.80 -3.85 1.46
C GLU A 31 -5.69 -3.81 0.40
N SER A 32 -6.03 -3.30 -0.79
CA SER A 32 -5.09 -3.13 -1.89
C SER A 32 -3.94 -2.22 -1.46
N TRP A 33 -2.72 -2.59 -1.82
CA TRP A 33 -1.50 -1.80 -1.59
C TRP A 33 -1.69 -0.31 -1.90
N GLY A 34 -2.19 0.02 -3.09
CA GLY A 34 -2.36 1.43 -3.50
C GLY A 34 -3.31 2.24 -2.61
N SER A 35 -4.37 1.62 -2.10
CA SER A 35 -5.30 2.25 -1.15
C SER A 35 -4.66 2.36 0.24
N GLY A 36 -3.89 1.35 0.65
CA GLY A 36 -3.08 1.36 1.86
C GLY A 36 -2.09 2.52 1.90
N VAL A 37 -1.42 2.84 0.78
CA VAL A 37 -0.51 4.00 0.69
C VAL A 37 -1.24 5.32 0.92
N VAL A 38 -2.47 5.48 0.42
CA VAL A 38 -3.28 6.69 0.67
C VAL A 38 -3.62 6.81 2.16
N LEU A 39 -4.03 5.70 2.79
CA LEU A 39 -4.36 5.67 4.22
C LEU A 39 -3.11 5.94 5.09
N ASP A 40 -1.95 5.37 4.73
CA ASP A 40 -0.68 5.60 5.43
C ASP A 40 -0.24 7.05 5.36
N ARG A 41 -0.40 7.71 4.21
CA ARG A 41 -0.09 9.15 4.06
C ARG A 41 -0.98 10.03 4.92
N TYR A 42 -2.28 9.74 4.97
CA TYR A 42 -3.18 10.40 5.89
C TYR A 42 -2.74 10.21 7.36
N VAL A 43 -2.39 8.98 7.74
CA VAL A 43 -1.91 8.62 9.08
C VAL A 43 -0.61 9.33 9.44
N ARG A 44 0.28 9.55 8.46
CA ARG A 44 1.53 10.32 8.61
C ARG A 44 1.36 11.84 8.57
N GLY A 45 0.17 12.33 8.25
CA GLY A 45 -0.15 13.75 8.29
C GLY A 45 0.08 14.50 6.98
N ASP A 46 -0.27 13.92 5.83
CA ASP A 46 -0.19 14.57 4.50
C ASP A 46 -1.18 15.74 4.27
N GLY A 47 -1.93 16.15 5.30
CA GLY A 47 -2.90 17.25 5.23
C GLY A 47 -4.29 16.86 4.70
N THR A 48 -4.50 15.64 4.21
CA THR A 48 -5.82 15.18 3.75
C THR A 48 -6.79 14.93 4.91
N SER A 49 -8.09 14.83 4.60
CA SER A 49 -9.11 14.46 5.59
C SER A 49 -9.30 12.94 5.68
N ALA A 50 -9.68 12.45 6.87
CA ALA A 50 -9.94 11.02 7.09
C ALA A 50 -10.99 10.47 6.12
N ARG A 51 -12.05 11.26 5.85
CA ARG A 51 -13.12 10.88 4.93
C ARG A 51 -12.64 10.75 3.49
N SER A 52 -11.74 11.63 3.05
CA SER A 52 -11.13 11.54 1.72
C SER A 52 -10.26 10.30 1.60
N ALA A 53 -9.40 10.04 2.59
CA ALA A 53 -8.53 8.86 2.60
C ALA A 53 -9.32 7.54 2.64
N VAL A 54 -10.28 7.41 3.57
CA VAL A 54 -11.15 6.23 3.68
C VAL A 54 -12.08 6.09 2.47
N GLY A 55 -12.50 7.19 1.84
CA GLY A 55 -13.27 7.15 0.59
C GLY A 55 -12.53 6.43 -0.55
N GLN A 56 -11.20 6.38 -0.49
CA GLN A 56 -10.34 5.64 -1.42
C GLN A 56 -10.09 4.19 -0.97
N ALA A 57 -10.68 3.70 0.11
CA ALA A 57 -10.66 2.27 0.43
C ALA A 57 -11.71 1.52 -0.42
N ARG A 58 -11.65 0.19 -0.41
CA ARG A 58 -12.72 -0.68 -0.94
C ARG A 58 -14.02 -0.45 -0.18
N ALA A 59 -15.14 -0.64 -0.85
CA ALA A 59 -16.46 -0.35 -0.30
C ALA A 59 -16.70 -0.99 1.09
N GLY A 60 -16.27 -2.24 1.30
CA GLY A 60 -16.41 -2.93 2.59
C GLY A 60 -15.62 -2.31 3.75
N LEU A 61 -14.55 -1.58 3.47
CA LEU A 61 -13.71 -0.91 4.48
C LEU A 61 -14.06 0.58 4.66
N ARG A 62 -15.07 1.10 3.95
CA ARG A 62 -15.57 2.48 4.12
C ARG A 62 -16.50 2.59 5.34
N SER A 63 -15.99 2.15 6.49
CA SER A 63 -16.74 2.04 7.74
C SER A 63 -16.38 3.15 8.72
N GLN A 64 -17.24 3.36 9.72
CA GLN A 64 -16.91 4.23 10.86
C GLN A 64 -15.73 3.64 11.66
N ALA A 65 -15.63 2.31 11.75
CA ALA A 65 -14.50 1.65 12.41
C ALA A 65 -13.15 1.94 11.73
N MET A 66 -13.11 1.97 10.39
CA MET A 66 -11.90 2.38 9.65
C MET A 66 -11.59 3.86 9.89
N LEU A 67 -12.59 4.74 9.87
CA LEU A 67 -12.40 6.17 10.18
C LEU A 67 -11.81 6.37 11.58
N ASP A 68 -12.32 5.64 12.57
CA ASP A 68 -11.87 5.72 13.96
C ASP A 68 -10.47 5.12 14.15
N LEU A 69 -10.13 4.07 13.38
CA LEU A 69 -8.80 3.50 13.35
C LEU A 69 -7.79 4.53 12.83
N VAL A 70 -7.97 5.03 11.60
CA VAL A 70 -6.97 5.91 10.99
C VAL A 70 -6.86 7.25 11.70
N ARG A 71 -7.95 7.76 12.29
CA ARG A 71 -7.91 8.96 13.15
C ARG A 71 -7.06 8.73 14.39
N TRP A 72 -7.26 7.61 15.08
CA TRP A 72 -6.42 7.28 16.23
C TRP A 72 -4.96 7.09 15.83
N MET A 73 -4.67 6.43 14.69
CA MET A 73 -3.29 6.30 14.20
C MET A 73 -2.64 7.67 13.92
N ARG A 74 -3.36 8.59 13.29
CA ARG A 74 -2.89 9.95 13.03
C ARG A 74 -2.68 10.75 14.32
N GLU A 75 -3.56 10.57 15.30
CA GLU A 75 -3.42 11.17 16.63
C GLU A 75 -2.18 10.63 17.33
N PHE A 76 -2.02 9.30 17.36
CA PHE A 76 -0.87 8.61 17.93
C PHE A 76 0.44 9.15 17.34
N ASN A 77 0.50 9.34 16.02
CA ASN A 77 1.70 9.83 15.32
C ASN A 77 2.05 11.30 15.59
N ARG A 78 1.14 12.10 16.14
CA ARG A 78 1.34 13.55 16.27
C ARG A 78 2.52 13.83 17.21
N GLY A 79 3.51 14.57 16.71
CA GLY A 79 4.70 14.94 17.48
C GLY A 79 5.70 13.79 17.68
N ARG A 80 5.40 12.57 17.22
CA ARG A 80 6.32 11.43 17.30
C ARG A 80 7.35 11.47 16.18
N PRO A 81 8.61 11.10 16.44
CA PRO A 81 9.62 10.92 15.40
C PRO A 81 9.23 9.74 14.49
N GLY A 82 9.68 9.77 13.23
CA GLY A 82 9.23 8.81 12.20
C GLY A 82 9.46 7.32 12.54
N TRP A 83 10.48 6.99 13.33
CA TRP A 83 10.73 5.62 13.79
C TRP A 83 9.73 5.14 14.85
N ASP A 84 9.03 6.06 15.52
CA ASP A 84 8.01 5.76 16.53
C ASP A 84 6.58 5.96 15.99
N GLN A 85 6.44 6.29 14.71
CA GLN A 85 5.13 6.43 14.07
C GLN A 85 4.56 5.07 13.68
N VAL A 86 3.27 4.86 13.95
CA VAL A 86 2.52 3.73 13.42
C VAL A 86 2.23 3.94 11.94
N ARG A 87 2.35 2.87 11.15
CA ARG A 87 2.11 2.83 9.71
C ARG A 87 0.86 2.02 9.38
N PHE A 88 0.17 2.41 8.33
CA PHE A 88 -0.93 1.64 7.76
C PHE A 88 -0.42 0.83 6.55
N LEU A 89 -0.74 -0.46 6.49
CA LEU A 89 -0.37 -1.33 5.38
C LEU A 89 -1.63 -1.97 4.78
N GLY A 90 -1.89 -1.68 3.50
CA GLY A 90 -2.77 -2.52 2.68
C GLY A 90 -1.95 -3.68 2.11
N ALA A 91 -2.16 -4.89 2.60
CA ALA A 91 -1.40 -6.07 2.17
C ALA A 91 -2.25 -6.98 1.27
N ASP A 92 -2.63 -6.48 0.11
CA ASP A 92 -3.33 -7.27 -0.91
C ASP A 92 -3.15 -6.64 -2.32
N VAL A 93 -3.49 -7.42 -3.33
CA VAL A 93 -3.40 -7.04 -4.76
C VAL A 93 -4.78 -7.05 -5.43
N LEU A 94 -5.80 -6.55 -4.72
CA LEU A 94 -7.20 -6.67 -5.12
C LEU A 94 -7.59 -5.73 -6.26
N GLU A 95 -7.10 -4.49 -6.24
CA GLU A 95 -7.36 -3.50 -7.28
C GLU A 95 -6.18 -2.54 -7.52
N PRO A 96 -5.82 -2.29 -8.79
CA PRO A 96 -4.94 -1.19 -9.16
C PRO A 96 -5.55 0.16 -8.83
N ARG A 97 -4.74 1.08 -8.29
CA ARG A 97 -5.12 2.46 -7.99
C ARG A 97 -4.37 3.44 -8.88
N ALA A 98 -5.03 4.52 -9.27
CA ALA A 98 -4.44 5.56 -10.13
C ALA A 98 -3.12 6.12 -9.57
N LEU A 99 -2.99 6.18 -8.24
CA LEU A 99 -1.78 6.58 -7.55
C LEU A 99 -0.55 5.78 -8.01
N GLN A 100 -0.67 4.45 -8.14
CA GLN A 100 0.44 3.58 -8.54
C GLN A 100 0.99 3.98 -9.90
N TYR A 101 0.11 4.27 -10.86
CA TYR A 101 0.51 4.66 -12.21
C TYR A 101 1.21 6.02 -12.21
N ALA A 102 0.62 7.01 -11.54
CA ALA A 102 1.19 8.35 -11.46
C ALA A 102 2.56 8.36 -10.78
N GLU A 103 2.74 7.57 -9.72
CA GLU A 103 3.99 7.54 -8.96
C GLU A 103 5.08 6.72 -9.62
N LEU A 104 4.74 5.64 -10.33
CA LEU A 104 5.70 4.92 -11.15
C LEU A 104 6.22 5.78 -12.31
N GLU A 105 5.34 6.56 -12.95
CA GLU A 105 5.75 7.52 -13.97
C GLU A 105 6.67 8.60 -13.38
N ARG A 106 6.27 9.22 -12.25
CA ARG A 106 7.08 10.24 -11.58
C ARG A 106 8.43 9.69 -11.14
N PHE A 107 8.47 8.51 -10.53
CA PHE A 107 9.70 7.87 -10.09
C PHE A 107 10.67 7.68 -11.26
N ALA A 108 10.19 7.12 -12.38
CA ALA A 108 11.01 6.98 -13.58
C ALA A 108 11.49 8.34 -14.12
N ALA A 109 10.63 9.36 -14.15
CA ALA A 109 11.00 10.70 -14.59
C ALA A 109 12.09 11.33 -13.71
N ASP A 110 12.00 11.16 -12.39
CA ASP A 110 12.91 11.78 -11.42
C ASP A 110 14.29 11.11 -11.41
N VAL A 111 14.34 9.76 -11.51
CA VAL A 111 15.59 9.00 -11.26
C VAL A 111 16.15 8.26 -12.48
N ALA A 112 15.34 8.03 -13.50
CA ALA A 112 15.76 7.37 -14.74
C ALA A 112 15.04 7.92 -15.98
N PRO A 113 15.23 9.21 -16.34
CA PRO A 113 14.53 9.84 -17.47
C PRO A 113 14.63 9.06 -18.79
N ALA A 114 15.76 8.38 -19.02
CA ALA A 114 15.97 7.55 -20.20
C ALA A 114 15.04 6.32 -20.28
N ARG A 115 14.50 5.86 -19.14
CA ARG A 115 13.56 4.73 -19.05
C ARG A 115 12.10 5.19 -19.06
N LEU A 116 11.84 6.48 -18.86
CA LEU A 116 10.49 7.05 -18.81
C LEU A 116 9.62 6.72 -20.04
N PRO A 117 10.11 6.77 -21.30
CA PRO A 117 9.29 6.38 -22.45
C PRO A 117 8.78 4.95 -22.33
N ARG A 118 9.66 4.01 -21.96
CA ARG A 118 9.27 2.61 -21.79
C ARG A 118 8.32 2.42 -20.61
N THR A 119 8.57 3.10 -19.49
CA THR A 119 7.66 3.09 -18.34
C THR A 119 6.26 3.55 -18.73
N ARG A 120 6.14 4.62 -19.52
CA ARG A 120 4.84 5.13 -20.00
C ARG A 120 4.11 4.15 -20.90
N GLU A 121 4.82 3.50 -21.82
CA GLU A 121 4.23 2.46 -22.68
C GLU A 121 3.63 1.31 -21.85
N LEU A 122 4.41 0.78 -20.90
CA LEU A 122 3.98 -0.30 -20.02
C LEU A 122 2.78 0.14 -19.17
N LEU A 123 2.86 1.33 -18.55
CA LEU A 123 1.76 1.89 -17.77
C LEU A 123 0.52 2.11 -18.62
N ALA A 124 0.63 2.55 -19.87
CA ALA A 124 -0.49 2.71 -20.77
C ALA A 124 -1.16 1.35 -21.09
N THR A 125 -0.38 0.30 -21.37
CA THR A 125 -0.91 -1.07 -21.56
C THR A 125 -1.73 -1.53 -20.36
N LEU A 126 -1.26 -1.24 -19.14
CA LEU A 126 -1.92 -1.61 -17.90
C LEU A 126 -3.12 -0.70 -17.57
N ALA A 127 -3.02 0.61 -17.81
CA ALA A 127 -4.00 1.63 -17.40
C ALA A 127 -5.30 1.59 -18.18
N MET A 128 -5.27 1.13 -19.45
CA MET A 128 -6.47 1.00 -20.25
C MET A 128 -7.52 0.22 -19.45
N ARG A 129 -8.80 0.61 -19.49
CA ARG A 129 -9.93 -0.12 -18.90
C ARG A 129 -10.93 -0.47 -20.00
N GLY A 130 -11.47 -1.69 -20.01
CA GLY A 130 -12.45 -2.15 -20.99
C GLY A 130 -11.86 -2.79 -22.26
N GLY A 131 -12.62 -3.74 -22.83
CA GLY A 131 -12.30 -4.55 -24.01
C GLY A 131 -11.73 -5.95 -23.66
N PRO A 132 -12.05 -7.01 -24.43
CA PRO A 132 -11.35 -8.28 -24.32
C PRO A 132 -9.86 -8.04 -24.61
N ARG A 133 -9.01 -8.26 -23.62
CA ARG A 133 -7.55 -8.15 -23.77
C ARG A 133 -6.91 -9.50 -23.73
N ASP A 134 -5.80 -9.58 -24.45
CA ASP A 134 -4.83 -10.64 -24.22
C ASP A 134 -4.26 -10.50 -22.80
N ARG A 135 -4.73 -11.38 -21.91
CA ARG A 135 -4.25 -11.48 -20.53
C ARG A 135 -2.73 -11.72 -20.48
N ARG A 136 -2.17 -12.43 -21.47
CA ARG A 136 -0.73 -12.68 -21.56
C ARG A 136 0.04 -11.38 -21.77
N ALA A 137 -0.44 -10.50 -22.65
CA ALA A 137 0.17 -9.20 -22.89
C ALA A 137 0.14 -8.30 -21.63
N LEU A 138 -0.96 -8.31 -20.87
CA LEU A 138 -1.05 -7.58 -19.60
C LEU A 138 -0.05 -8.10 -18.55
N VAL A 139 0.02 -9.43 -18.39
CA VAL A 139 0.98 -10.05 -17.47
C VAL A 139 2.42 -9.77 -17.91
N ALA A 140 2.72 -9.86 -19.20
CA ALA A 140 4.05 -9.54 -19.74
C ALA A 140 4.44 -8.08 -19.46
N ALA A 141 3.53 -7.13 -19.71
CA ALA A 141 3.76 -5.73 -19.40
C ALA A 141 3.97 -5.47 -17.91
N ALA A 142 3.20 -6.13 -17.03
CA ALA A 142 3.35 -5.99 -15.59
C ALA A 142 4.68 -6.57 -15.07
N ARG A 143 5.12 -7.72 -15.62
CA ARG A 143 6.42 -8.33 -15.30
C ARG A 143 7.59 -7.44 -15.72
N GLU A 144 7.52 -6.90 -16.93
CA GLU A 144 8.55 -6.00 -17.42
C GLU A 144 8.60 -4.71 -16.61
N LEU A 145 7.44 -4.16 -16.22
CA LEU A 145 7.37 -2.99 -15.36
C LEU A 145 7.98 -3.25 -13.98
N ASP A 146 7.65 -4.38 -13.34
CA ASP A 146 8.26 -4.77 -12.04
C ASP A 146 9.79 -4.88 -12.16
N ALA A 147 10.28 -5.59 -13.18
CA ALA A 147 11.72 -5.74 -13.42
C ALA A 147 12.41 -4.38 -13.67
N LEU A 148 11.83 -3.53 -14.52
CA LEU A 148 12.35 -2.19 -14.81
C LEU A 148 12.40 -1.34 -13.54
N VAL A 149 11.36 -1.34 -12.73
CA VAL A 149 11.28 -0.52 -11.51
C VAL A 149 12.28 -1.03 -10.46
N ARG A 150 12.46 -2.34 -10.29
CA ARG A 150 13.50 -2.91 -9.42
C ARG A 150 14.91 -2.51 -9.86
N ASP A 151 15.19 -2.57 -11.16
CA ASP A 151 16.46 -2.12 -11.75
C ASP A 151 16.69 -0.63 -11.42
N VAL A 152 15.72 0.23 -11.73
CA VAL A 152 15.78 1.67 -11.46
C VAL A 152 15.94 1.98 -9.97
N ALA A 153 15.20 1.30 -9.09
CA ALA A 153 15.28 1.49 -7.64
C ALA A 153 16.65 1.05 -7.06
N SER A 154 17.34 0.12 -7.72
CA SER A 154 18.69 -0.28 -7.32
C SER A 154 19.77 0.76 -7.65
N THR A 155 19.48 1.71 -8.56
CA THR A 155 20.45 2.70 -9.02
C THR A 155 20.87 3.68 -7.92
N ARG A 156 22.07 4.26 -8.07
CA ARG A 156 22.56 5.31 -7.18
C ARG A 156 21.67 6.58 -7.21
N ALA A 157 21.03 6.87 -8.34
CA ALA A 157 20.13 8.02 -8.47
C ALA A 157 18.92 7.89 -7.55
N ALA A 158 18.30 6.70 -7.52
CA ALA A 158 17.21 6.38 -6.60
C ALA A 158 17.64 6.46 -5.13
N ARG A 159 18.80 5.87 -4.79
CA ARG A 159 19.32 5.87 -3.41
C ARG A 159 19.71 7.24 -2.86
N ARG A 160 19.93 8.23 -3.74
CA ARG A 160 20.23 9.62 -3.35
C ARG A 160 18.98 10.44 -3.03
N GLY A 161 17.78 9.84 -3.05
CA GLY A 161 16.54 10.52 -2.68
C GLY A 161 16.14 11.63 -3.66
N ARG A 162 16.44 11.47 -4.95
CA ARG A 162 16.11 12.47 -5.99
C ARG A 162 14.62 12.48 -6.39
N SER A 163 13.86 11.51 -5.91
CA SER A 163 12.42 11.38 -6.16
C SER A 163 11.65 11.62 -4.88
N THR A 164 10.46 12.20 -5.03
CA THR A 164 9.49 12.33 -3.94
C THR A 164 8.70 11.03 -3.69
N VAL A 165 8.79 10.05 -4.60
CA VAL A 165 8.36 8.66 -4.39
C VAL A 165 9.53 7.88 -3.78
N ASP A 166 9.29 7.23 -2.63
CA ASP A 166 10.24 6.33 -2.01
C ASP A 166 10.55 5.14 -2.95
N PRO A 167 11.83 4.77 -3.16
CA PRO A 167 12.16 3.63 -4.02
C PRO A 167 11.49 2.32 -3.60
N GLY A 168 11.31 2.07 -2.30
CA GLY A 168 10.61 0.89 -1.80
C GLY A 168 9.11 0.93 -2.09
N ASP A 169 8.48 2.11 -2.01
CA ASP A 169 7.08 2.27 -2.41
C ASP A 169 6.92 2.07 -3.92
N ALA A 170 7.84 2.58 -4.76
CA ALA A 170 7.83 2.33 -6.20
C ALA A 170 7.92 0.83 -6.52
N VAL A 171 8.83 0.10 -5.87
CA VAL A 171 8.94 -1.36 -6.03
C VAL A 171 7.64 -2.05 -5.63
N LEU A 172 7.05 -1.72 -4.48
CA LEU A 172 5.78 -2.32 -4.05
C LEU A 172 4.59 -1.90 -4.93
N HIS A 173 4.60 -0.70 -5.52
CA HIS A 173 3.60 -0.29 -6.50
C HIS A 173 3.62 -1.21 -7.73
N ALA A 174 4.80 -1.46 -8.30
CA ALA A 174 4.95 -2.33 -9.46
C ALA A 174 4.66 -3.80 -9.12
N PHE A 175 5.15 -4.27 -7.97
CA PHE A 175 4.89 -5.62 -7.46
C PHE A 175 3.40 -5.90 -7.25
N ALA A 176 2.67 -4.95 -6.65
CA ALA A 176 1.23 -5.10 -6.45
C ALA A 176 0.44 -5.07 -7.77
N LEU A 177 0.87 -4.30 -8.78
CA LEU A 177 0.29 -4.36 -10.13
C LEU A 177 0.52 -5.73 -10.75
N LEU A 178 1.75 -6.26 -10.67
CA LEU A 178 2.08 -7.60 -11.16
C LEU A 178 1.19 -8.67 -10.52
N GLY A 179 1.08 -8.68 -9.18
CA GLY A 179 0.24 -9.62 -8.46
C GLY A 179 -1.23 -9.58 -8.86
N PHE A 180 -1.77 -8.38 -9.13
CA PHE A 180 -3.14 -8.24 -9.64
C PHE A 180 -3.32 -8.89 -11.02
N TYR A 181 -2.43 -8.62 -11.98
CA TYR A 181 -2.59 -9.17 -13.34
C TYR A 181 -2.32 -10.68 -13.41
N GLU A 182 -1.35 -11.19 -12.65
CA GLU A 182 -1.05 -12.63 -12.62
C GLU A 182 -2.17 -13.42 -11.96
N SER A 183 -2.63 -13.00 -10.78
CA SER A 183 -3.72 -13.70 -10.07
C SER A 183 -5.00 -13.78 -10.89
N ARG A 184 -5.36 -12.72 -11.63
CA ARG A 184 -6.56 -12.73 -12.49
C ARG A 184 -6.40 -13.54 -13.78
N SER A 185 -5.18 -13.93 -14.12
CA SER A 185 -4.87 -14.67 -15.35
C SER A 185 -4.60 -16.15 -15.11
N ALA A 186 -4.23 -16.53 -13.88
CA ALA A 186 -3.85 -17.88 -13.51
C ALA A 186 -5.07 -18.78 -13.18
N ALA A 187 -4.93 -20.08 -13.46
CA ALA A 187 -5.72 -21.10 -12.76
C ALA A 187 -5.24 -21.15 -11.30
N GLY A 188 -6.15 -21.09 -10.32
CA GLY A 188 -5.79 -20.92 -8.91
C GLY A 188 -5.40 -19.49 -8.53
N GLY A 189 -6.03 -18.50 -9.16
CA GLY A 189 -5.75 -17.08 -8.95
C GLY A 189 -5.80 -16.61 -7.50
N ASP A 190 -6.71 -17.16 -6.70
CA ASP A 190 -6.87 -16.78 -5.28
C ASP A 190 -5.65 -17.18 -4.44
N GLU A 191 -5.13 -18.40 -4.60
CA GLU A 191 -3.89 -18.83 -3.91
C GLU A 191 -2.69 -17.98 -4.32
N LEU A 192 -2.61 -17.61 -5.60
CA LEU A 192 -1.54 -16.73 -6.08
C LEU A 192 -1.66 -15.33 -5.49
N ARG A 193 -2.88 -14.79 -5.40
CA ARG A 193 -3.16 -13.49 -4.75
C ARG A 193 -2.74 -13.52 -3.28
N GLU A 194 -3.06 -14.58 -2.55
CA GLU A 194 -2.68 -14.74 -1.13
C GLU A 194 -1.16 -14.80 -0.95
N ARG A 195 -0.42 -15.45 -1.86
CA ARG A 195 1.05 -15.40 -1.87
C ARG A 195 1.57 -13.97 -2.06
N TYR A 196 1.05 -13.22 -3.03
CA TYR A 196 1.40 -11.82 -3.22
C TYR A 196 1.08 -10.94 -2.00
N ALA A 197 -0.06 -11.17 -1.34
CA ALA A 197 -0.43 -10.49 -0.11
C ALA A 197 0.58 -10.77 1.02
N ALA A 198 0.97 -12.03 1.22
CA ALA A 198 1.99 -12.40 2.19
C ALA A 198 3.36 -11.78 1.84
N ASP A 199 3.74 -11.79 0.56
CA ASP A 199 5.00 -11.21 0.10
C ASP A 199 5.07 -9.70 0.31
N ILE A 200 3.95 -8.97 0.20
CA ILE A 200 3.88 -7.54 0.55
C ILE A 200 4.23 -7.35 2.04
N VAL A 201 3.71 -8.20 2.92
CA VAL A 201 4.01 -8.15 4.36
C VAL A 201 5.50 -8.41 4.60
N THR A 202 6.06 -9.44 3.95
CA THR A 202 7.50 -9.77 4.05
C THR A 202 8.38 -8.61 3.58
N HIS A 203 8.13 -8.07 2.38
CA HIS A 203 8.87 -6.92 1.86
C HIS A 203 8.76 -5.69 2.79
N TRP A 204 7.58 -5.48 3.37
CA TRP A 204 7.38 -4.39 4.32
C TRP A 204 8.17 -4.59 5.61
N GLN A 205 8.18 -5.81 6.14
CA GLN A 205 8.93 -6.17 7.32
C GLN A 205 10.45 -6.05 7.09
N ASP A 206 10.96 -6.53 5.96
CA ASP A 206 12.37 -6.40 5.59
C ASP A 206 12.80 -4.93 5.46
N ARG A 207 11.91 -4.08 4.92
CA ARG A 207 12.18 -2.64 4.74
C ARG A 207 12.13 -1.86 6.05
N THR A 208 11.25 -2.22 6.97
CA THR A 208 10.93 -1.38 8.15
C THR A 208 11.41 -1.96 9.47
N GLY A 209 11.62 -3.28 9.57
CA GLY A 209 11.84 -3.99 10.83
C GLY A 209 10.64 -3.94 11.78
N HIS A 210 9.48 -3.43 11.35
CA HIS A 210 8.33 -3.24 12.23
C HIS A 210 7.73 -4.57 12.68
N ARG A 211 7.29 -4.62 13.94
CA ARG A 211 6.28 -5.60 14.36
C ARG A 211 4.93 -5.22 13.75
N ILE A 212 4.27 -6.21 13.13
CA ILE A 212 3.05 -6.02 12.32
C ILE A 212 1.86 -6.71 12.99
N VAL A 213 0.77 -5.98 13.18
CA VAL A 213 -0.50 -6.49 13.73
C VAL A 213 -1.60 -6.39 12.70
N HIS A 214 -2.40 -7.45 12.56
CA HIS A 214 -3.58 -7.45 11.68
C HIS A 214 -4.79 -6.81 12.37
N ALA A 215 -5.48 -5.91 11.66
CA ALA A 215 -6.72 -5.32 12.13
C ALA A 215 -7.92 -5.81 11.31
N THR A 216 -9.02 -6.10 12.02
CA THR A 216 -10.33 -6.41 11.43
C THR A 216 -11.23 -5.21 11.67
N VAL A 217 -11.71 -4.55 10.60
CA VAL A 217 -12.41 -3.25 10.62
C VAL A 217 -13.67 -3.23 9.76
#